data_AF-A0A091GEJ2-F1
#
_entry.id   AF-A0A091GEJ2-F1
#
_cell.length_a   1.000
_cell.length_b   1.000
_cell.length_c   1.000
_cell.angle_alpha   90.00
_cell.angle_beta   90.00
_cell.angle_gamma   90.00
#
_symmetry.space_group_name_H-M   'P 1'
#
loop_
_entity.id
_entity.type
_entity.pdbx_description
1 polymer ?
#
loop_
_entity_poly.entity_id
_entity_poly.type
_entity_poly.pdbx_seq_one_letter_code
_entity_poly.pdbx_strand_id
1 'polypeptide(L)'
;MQILTCPAKLQSLEATLRRSLPLSLPVYGAVMHINRGNPGEMEVAVDSWPDFGAVLARQSGEVAGGDPWDMEGGGVGALGQEWGHWEHWGVGMGILGQEWGCWEHWSQNRGMGALGVEHAELLTETWPYGGTSRSRQYLVDMLSRLPNLCLQDETRYPVCWVLTDHFGTGAHGYTLRAHRRHGYMRAALAITAKRAHARGFPSYG
;
A
#
# COMPACT_ATOMS: atom_id res chain seq x y z
N MET A 1 -18.48 -11.53 -14.82
CA MET A 1 -17.86 -11.16 -13.53
C MET A 1 -18.94 -10.65 -12.59
N GLN A 2 -18.96 -11.16 -11.36
CA GLN A 2 -19.90 -10.83 -10.30
C GLN A 2 -19.19 -9.98 -9.24
N ILE A 3 -19.76 -8.82 -8.88
CA ILE A 3 -19.27 -8.00 -7.77
C ILE A 3 -19.74 -8.59 -6.44
N LEU A 4 -18.80 -8.77 -5.50
CA LEU A 4 -19.08 -9.30 -4.16
C LEU A 4 -19.31 -8.16 -3.17
N THR A 5 -20.56 -8.00 -2.74
CA THR A 5 -20.96 -7.02 -1.71
C THR A 5 -21.36 -7.67 -0.39
N CYS A 6 -21.61 -8.98 -0.39
CA CYS A 6 -22.05 -9.71 0.79
C CYS A 6 -20.88 -9.94 1.78
N PRO A 7 -20.98 -9.51 3.05
CA PRO A 7 -19.90 -9.67 4.03
C PRO A 7 -19.44 -11.12 4.22
N ALA A 8 -20.37 -12.08 4.24
CA ALA A 8 -20.02 -13.50 4.39
C ALA A 8 -19.22 -14.04 3.18
N LYS A 9 -19.51 -13.55 1.98
CA LYS A 9 -18.74 -13.90 0.77
C LYS A 9 -17.36 -13.26 0.80
N LEU A 10 -17.26 -11.99 1.19
CA LEU A 10 -15.98 -11.29 1.30
C LEU A 10 -15.06 -11.89 2.38
N GLN A 11 -15.61 -12.34 3.51
CA GLN A 11 -14.86 -13.06 4.54
C GLN A 11 -14.37 -14.43 4.05
N SER A 12 -15.23 -15.17 3.34
CA SER A 12 -14.84 -16.44 2.71
C SER A 12 -13.74 -16.24 1.66
N LEU A 13 -13.84 -15.18 0.85
CA LEU A 13 -12.82 -14.80 -0.13
C LEU A 13 -11.50 -14.45 0.56
N GLU A 14 -11.52 -13.63 1.61
CA GLU A 14 -10.32 -13.31 2.40
C GLU A 14 -9.64 -14.58 2.92
N ALA A 15 -10.40 -15.53 3.46
CA ALA A 15 -9.87 -16.80 3.97
C ALA A 15 -9.26 -17.68 2.87
N THR A 16 -9.85 -17.71 1.67
CA THR A 16 -9.30 -18.44 0.52
C THR A 16 -8.04 -17.78 -0.01
N LEU A 17 -8.06 -16.47 -0.24
CA LEU A 17 -6.88 -15.72 -0.70
C LEU A 17 -5.72 -15.85 0.28
N ARG A 18 -5.99 -15.83 1.59
CA ARG A 18 -4.96 -16.02 2.63
C ARG A 18 -4.19 -17.35 2.48
N ARG A 19 -4.85 -18.42 2.02
CA ARG A 19 -4.20 -19.73 1.81
C ARG A 19 -3.29 -19.76 0.58
N SER A 20 -3.56 -18.87 -0.38
CA SER A 20 -2.80 -18.75 -1.63
C SER A 20 -1.76 -17.65 -1.59
N LEU A 21 -1.45 -17.12 -0.41
CA LEU A 21 -0.32 -16.20 -0.24
C LEU A 21 1.01 -16.94 -0.53
N PRO A 22 1.99 -16.29 -1.18
CA PRO A 22 2.05 -14.87 -1.53
C PRO A 22 1.39 -14.51 -2.88
N LEU A 23 0.92 -15.47 -3.69
CA LEU A 23 0.40 -15.19 -5.04
C LEU A 23 -0.82 -14.27 -5.05
N SER A 24 -1.67 -14.36 -4.01
CA SER A 24 -2.87 -13.54 -3.85
C SER A 24 -2.63 -12.14 -3.29
N LEU A 25 -1.38 -11.77 -2.95
CA LEU A 25 -1.04 -10.49 -2.33
C LEU A 25 -1.68 -9.26 -2.99
N PRO A 26 -1.64 -9.10 -4.33
CA PRO A 26 -2.15 -7.90 -5.00
C PRO A 26 -3.64 -7.64 -4.77
N VAL A 27 -4.42 -8.67 -4.46
CA VAL A 27 -5.88 -8.57 -4.29
C VAL A 27 -6.29 -8.76 -2.83
N TYR A 28 -5.52 -9.55 -2.08
CA TYR A 28 -5.79 -9.88 -0.68
C TYR A 28 -5.90 -8.63 0.19
N GLY A 29 -4.96 -7.69 0.05
CA GLY A 29 -4.98 -6.49 0.89
C GLY A 29 -6.13 -5.52 0.56
N ALA A 30 -6.60 -5.47 -0.68
CA ALA A 30 -7.83 -4.75 -1.03
C ALA A 30 -9.06 -5.39 -0.37
N VAL A 31 -9.20 -6.72 -0.46
CA VAL A 31 -10.29 -7.46 0.22
C VAL A 31 -10.25 -7.21 1.74
N MET A 32 -9.04 -7.19 2.32
CA MET A 32 -8.87 -6.88 3.74
C MET A 32 -9.34 -5.47 4.10
N HIS A 33 -9.01 -4.46 3.29
CA HIS A 33 -9.48 -3.09 3.49
C HIS A 33 -11.00 -2.99 3.35
N ILE A 34 -11.59 -3.67 2.36
CA ILE A 34 -13.05 -3.72 2.18
C ILE A 34 -13.73 -4.31 3.41
N ASN A 35 -13.25 -5.45 3.92
CA ASN A 35 -13.77 -6.09 5.13
C ASN A 35 -13.59 -5.24 6.40
N ARG A 36 -12.68 -4.25 6.39
CA ARG A 36 -12.36 -3.37 7.51
C ARG A 36 -12.91 -1.94 7.33
N GLY A 37 -13.98 -1.78 6.57
CA GLY A 37 -14.70 -0.50 6.41
C GLY A 37 -14.47 0.22 5.09
N ASN A 38 -13.68 -0.37 4.18
CA ASN A 38 -13.47 0.08 2.81
C ASN A 38 -13.06 1.57 2.65
N PRO A 39 -11.97 2.02 3.28
CA PRO A 39 -11.56 3.43 3.21
C PRO A 39 -11.27 3.91 1.79
N GLY A 40 -10.82 3.01 0.90
CA GLY A 40 -10.48 3.31 -0.48
C GLY A 40 -11.63 3.17 -1.48
N GLU A 41 -12.88 2.95 -1.02
CA GLU A 41 -14.05 2.78 -1.90
C GLU A 41 -13.82 1.74 -3.01
N MET A 42 -13.15 0.65 -2.66
CA MET A 42 -12.82 -0.43 -3.58
C MET A 42 -13.99 -1.41 -3.71
N GLU A 43 -14.09 -2.04 -4.87
CA GLU A 43 -14.97 -3.18 -5.11
C GLU A 43 -14.18 -4.38 -5.60
N VAL A 44 -14.70 -5.57 -5.32
CA VAL A 44 -14.07 -6.83 -5.74
C VAL A 44 -15.05 -7.61 -6.61
N ALA A 45 -14.58 -7.98 -7.80
CA ALA A 45 -15.30 -8.78 -8.76
C ALA A 45 -14.60 -10.14 -8.96
N VAL A 46 -15.41 -11.20 -9.06
CA VAL A 46 -14.95 -12.56 -9.36
C VAL A 46 -15.57 -13.06 -10.65
N ASP A 47 -14.96 -14.03 -11.32
CA ASP A 47 -15.53 -14.68 -12.50
C ASP A 47 -16.75 -15.55 -12.15
N SER A 48 -16.64 -16.36 -11.11
CA SER A 48 -17.68 -17.27 -10.60
C SER A 48 -17.67 -17.35 -9.07
N TRP A 49 -18.73 -17.90 -8.45
CA TRP A 49 -18.80 -18.12 -7.00
C TRP A 49 -19.59 -19.39 -6.70
N PRO A 50 -19.16 -20.27 -5.76
CA PRO A 50 -18.03 -20.12 -4.84
C PRO A 50 -16.66 -20.48 -5.43
N ASP A 51 -16.61 -21.20 -6.55
CA ASP A 51 -15.37 -21.63 -7.19
C ASP A 51 -14.94 -20.59 -8.23
N PHE A 52 -14.08 -19.64 -7.84
CA PHE A 52 -13.56 -18.59 -8.72
C PHE A 52 -12.17 -18.95 -9.29
N GLY A 53 -11.95 -18.63 -10.56
CA GLY A 53 -10.65 -18.73 -11.23
C GLY A 53 -9.92 -17.38 -11.27
N ALA A 54 -10.66 -16.28 -11.20
CA ALA A 54 -10.11 -14.92 -11.26
C ALA A 54 -10.75 -13.98 -10.24
N VAL A 55 -9.93 -13.11 -9.64
CA VAL A 55 -10.36 -12.07 -8.70
C VAL A 55 -9.79 -10.74 -9.13
N LEU A 56 -10.63 -9.72 -9.19
CA LEU A 56 -10.28 -8.36 -9.57
C LEU A 56 -10.70 -7.40 -8.45
N ALA A 57 -9.79 -6.57 -7.98
CA ALA A 57 -10.06 -5.43 -7.10
C ALA A 57 -9.83 -4.13 -7.88
N ARG A 58 -10.79 -3.20 -7.81
CA ARG A 58 -10.75 -1.90 -8.51
C ARG A 58 -11.51 -0.82 -7.73
N GLN A 59 -11.37 0.45 -8.10
CA GLN A 59 -12.20 1.51 -7.52
C GLN A 59 -13.67 1.36 -7.95
N SER A 60 -14.59 1.62 -7.02
CA SER A 60 -16.02 1.60 -7.28
C SER A 60 -16.41 2.67 -8.29
N GLY A 61 -17.06 2.26 -9.39
CA GLY A 61 -17.54 3.18 -10.44
C GLY A 61 -16.55 3.46 -11.57
N GLU A 62 -15.33 2.91 -11.53
CA GLU A 62 -14.40 2.97 -12.66
C GLU A 62 -14.89 2.02 -13.78
N VAL A 63 -15.28 2.58 -14.92
CA VAL A 63 -15.58 1.79 -16.12
C VAL A 63 -14.25 1.26 -16.66
N ALA A 64 -14.17 -0.03 -16.98
CA ALA A 64 -12.96 -0.71 -17.48
C ALA A 64 -12.55 -0.22 -18.90
N GLY A 65 -12.26 1.07 -19.03
CA GLY A 65 -11.88 1.75 -20.28
C GLY A 65 -10.56 2.52 -20.18
N GLY A 66 -9.89 2.52 -19.02
CA GLY A 66 -8.52 2.99 -18.87
C GLY A 66 -7.53 1.86 -19.16
N ASP A 67 -6.33 2.22 -19.63
CA ASP A 67 -5.22 1.27 -19.77
C ASP A 67 -4.99 0.56 -18.42
N PRO A 68 -5.00 -0.79 -18.34
CA PRO A 68 -4.67 -1.53 -17.13
C PRO A 68 -3.29 -1.19 -16.53
N TRP A 69 -2.42 -0.57 -17.33
CA TRP A 69 -1.07 -0.13 -16.98
C TRP A 69 -0.97 1.38 -16.70
N ASP A 70 -2.08 2.12 -16.74
CA ASP A 70 -2.14 3.48 -16.19
C ASP A 70 -1.94 3.38 -14.67
N MET A 71 -0.69 3.43 -14.21
CA MET A 71 -0.34 3.69 -12.80
C MET A 71 -0.90 5.03 -12.27
N GLU A 72 -1.54 5.81 -13.14
CA GLU A 72 -2.26 7.04 -12.83
C GLU A 72 -3.77 6.82 -12.58
N GLY A 73 -4.34 5.66 -12.92
CA GLY A 73 -5.69 5.23 -12.55
C GLY A 73 -5.65 4.45 -11.24
N GLY A 74 -6.71 4.52 -10.43
CA GLY A 74 -6.76 3.81 -9.15
C GLY A 74 -6.36 2.36 -9.35
N GLY A 75 -5.26 1.95 -8.71
CA GLY A 75 -4.60 0.69 -9.03
C GLY A 75 -5.60 -0.46 -9.10
N VAL A 76 -5.43 -1.32 -10.11
CA VAL A 76 -6.25 -2.51 -10.33
C VAL A 76 -5.43 -3.71 -9.88
N GLY A 77 -5.95 -4.49 -8.95
CA GLY A 77 -5.33 -5.75 -8.51
C GLY A 77 -6.06 -6.89 -9.18
N ALA A 78 -5.38 -7.71 -9.98
CA ALA A 78 -5.96 -8.89 -10.60
C ALA A 78 -5.19 -10.16 -10.21
N LEU A 79 -5.91 -11.24 -9.96
CA LEU A 79 -5.37 -12.59 -9.77
C LEU A 79 -6.09 -13.54 -10.74
N GLY A 80 -5.36 -14.31 -11.55
CA GLY A 80 -5.91 -15.34 -12.43
C GLY A 80 -4.93 -16.50 -12.63
N GLN A 81 -5.45 -17.71 -12.87
CA GLN A 81 -4.64 -18.94 -12.87
C GLN A 81 -3.71 -19.13 -14.09
N GLU A 82 -3.83 -18.32 -15.15
CA GLU A 82 -2.97 -18.40 -16.36
C GLU A 82 -1.81 -17.40 -16.42
N TRP A 83 -1.62 -16.57 -15.38
CA TRP A 83 -0.63 -15.48 -15.40
C TRP A 83 0.64 -15.85 -14.65
N GLY A 84 1.27 -16.95 -15.10
CA GLY A 84 2.54 -17.43 -14.58
C GLY A 84 3.73 -16.76 -15.27
N HIS A 85 4.13 -15.56 -14.82
CA HIS A 85 5.51 -15.05 -14.93
C HIS A 85 5.63 -13.74 -14.13
N TRP A 86 6.24 -13.79 -12.94
CA TRP A 86 6.56 -12.58 -12.15
C TRP A 86 8.01 -12.20 -12.41
N GLU A 87 8.25 -11.29 -13.35
CA GLU A 87 9.55 -10.61 -13.45
C GLU A 87 9.48 -9.23 -12.76
N HIS A 88 9.96 -9.23 -11.51
CA HIS A 88 10.89 -8.23 -10.95
C HIS A 88 10.46 -6.75 -10.89
N TRP A 89 9.56 -6.40 -9.96
CA TRP A 89 9.60 -5.12 -9.23
C TRP A 89 9.12 -5.31 -7.78
N GLY A 90 9.87 -6.09 -7.01
CA GLY A 90 10.04 -5.79 -5.59
C GLY A 90 11.08 -4.69 -5.49
N VAL A 91 10.82 -3.64 -4.72
CA VAL A 91 11.94 -2.83 -4.19
C VAL A 91 12.75 -3.80 -3.34
N GLY A 92 13.82 -4.34 -3.93
CA GLY A 92 14.74 -5.22 -3.24
C GLY A 92 15.34 -4.45 -2.06
N MET A 93 14.99 -4.85 -0.85
CA MET A 93 15.76 -4.55 0.35
C MET A 93 15.72 -5.78 1.24
N GLY A 94 16.74 -6.63 1.10
CA GLY A 94 16.92 -7.80 1.94
C GLY A 94 16.92 -7.43 3.42
N ILE A 95 16.05 -8.07 4.19
CA ILE A 95 16.19 -8.17 5.63
C ILE A 95 16.76 -9.55 5.92
N LEU A 96 18.08 -9.68 5.79
CA LEU A 96 18.79 -10.75 6.51
C LEU A 96 19.05 -10.28 7.93
N GLY A 97 18.66 -11.12 8.88
CA GLY A 97 19.43 -11.34 10.11
C GLY A 97 19.32 -10.25 11.18
N GLN A 98 18.64 -10.63 12.27
CA GLN A 98 19.01 -10.38 13.66
C GLN A 98 19.76 -9.07 13.99
N GLU A 99 19.07 -8.14 14.66
CA GLU A 99 19.58 -7.47 15.88
C GLU A 99 18.47 -6.58 16.47
N TRP A 100 17.79 -7.11 17.48
CA TRP A 100 16.71 -6.44 18.20
C TRP A 100 17.23 -5.50 19.32
N GLY A 101 18.53 -5.21 19.36
CA GLY A 101 19.19 -4.53 20.50
C GLY A 101 19.52 -3.04 20.34
N CYS A 102 19.45 -2.45 19.14
CA CYS A 102 19.94 -1.07 18.91
C CYS A 102 18.85 0.01 18.77
N TRP A 103 17.63 -0.23 19.28
CA TRP A 103 16.48 0.66 19.07
C TRP A 103 16.44 1.87 20.02
N GLU A 104 17.05 1.80 21.21
CA GLU A 104 16.87 2.81 22.26
C GLU A 104 17.74 4.07 22.12
N HIS A 105 18.79 4.05 21.29
CA HIS A 105 19.69 5.21 21.13
C HIS A 105 19.25 6.19 20.03
N TRP A 106 18.36 5.78 19.12
CA TRP A 106 17.90 6.62 17.99
C TRP A 106 16.59 7.40 18.26
N SER A 107 15.95 7.19 19.41
CA SER A 107 14.60 7.70 19.71
C SER A 107 14.54 9.06 20.43
N GLN A 108 15.68 9.70 20.71
CA GLN A 108 15.69 10.77 21.71
C GLN A 108 15.49 12.18 21.16
N ASN A 109 15.45 12.41 19.84
CA ASN A 109 15.27 13.79 19.33
C ASN A 109 14.49 13.97 18.01
N ARG A 110 13.80 12.94 17.49
CA ARG A 110 13.01 13.07 16.25
C ARG A 110 11.65 12.37 16.35
N GLY A 111 10.61 13.10 15.99
CA GLY A 111 9.22 12.69 16.13
C GLY A 111 8.68 11.90 14.94
N MET A 112 7.67 11.06 15.21
CA MET A 112 6.77 10.54 14.18
C MET A 112 5.65 11.57 13.95
N GLY A 113 5.30 11.78 12.68
CA GLY A 113 4.21 12.65 12.25
C GLY A 113 3.15 11.92 11.43
N ALA A 114 1.98 12.53 11.32
CA ALA A 114 0.99 12.16 10.32
C ALA A 114 1.31 12.86 9.01
N LEU A 115 1.10 12.16 7.90
CA LEU A 115 1.20 12.73 6.57
C LEU A 115 -0.21 12.98 6.04
N GLY A 116 -0.64 14.25 6.05
CA GLY A 116 -1.93 14.67 5.52
C GLY A 116 -1.86 15.32 4.13
N VAL A 117 -3.03 15.71 3.61
CA VAL A 117 -3.24 16.32 2.29
C VAL A 117 -2.39 17.59 2.08
N GLU A 118 -2.08 18.31 3.15
CA GLU A 118 -1.18 19.47 3.13
C GLU A 118 0.22 19.17 2.60
N HIS A 119 0.64 17.90 2.62
CA HIS A 119 1.93 17.47 2.11
C HIS A 119 1.89 17.03 0.64
N ALA A 120 0.72 16.98 -0.01
CA ALA A 120 0.58 16.40 -1.35
C ALA A 120 1.52 17.03 -2.41
N GLU A 121 1.82 18.33 -2.30
CA GLU A 121 2.77 19.01 -3.18
C GLU A 121 4.18 18.45 -3.03
N LEU A 122 4.66 18.30 -1.79
CA LEU A 122 5.97 17.69 -1.50
C LEU A 122 6.06 16.26 -2.06
N LEU A 123 5.01 15.46 -1.91
CA LEU A 123 5.00 14.10 -2.46
C LEU A 123 5.06 14.14 -3.99
N THR A 124 4.26 15.00 -4.62
CA THR A 124 4.20 15.13 -6.09
C THR A 124 5.55 15.54 -6.67
N GLU A 125 6.27 16.46 -6.04
CA GLU A 125 7.60 16.92 -6.49
C GLU A 125 8.69 15.86 -6.33
N THR A 126 8.56 15.00 -5.33
CA THR A 126 9.55 13.96 -5.03
C THR A 126 9.30 12.65 -5.77
N TRP A 127 8.11 12.49 -6.36
CA TRP A 127 7.75 11.32 -7.13
C TRP A 127 8.27 11.41 -8.56
N PRO A 128 9.07 10.45 -9.06
CA PRO A 128 9.51 10.46 -10.46
C PRO A 128 8.36 10.40 -11.47
N TYR A 129 7.21 9.86 -11.05
CA TYR A 129 5.98 9.76 -11.86
C TYR A 129 4.94 10.85 -11.48
N GLY A 130 5.33 11.78 -10.61
CA GLY A 130 4.51 12.92 -10.22
C GLY A 130 4.55 14.06 -11.23
N GLY A 131 3.88 15.16 -10.88
CA GLY A 131 3.85 16.39 -11.66
C GLY A 131 2.63 16.53 -12.58
N THR A 132 1.72 15.55 -12.55
CA THR A 132 0.44 15.59 -13.27
C THR A 132 -0.71 15.90 -12.32
N SER A 133 -1.80 16.50 -12.81
CA SER A 133 -3.01 16.71 -12.00
C SER A 133 -3.58 15.40 -11.47
N ARG A 134 -3.43 14.31 -12.24
CA ARG A 134 -3.90 12.97 -11.91
C ARG A 134 -3.08 12.32 -10.79
N SER A 135 -1.74 12.35 -10.87
CA SER A 135 -0.85 11.88 -9.80
C SER A 135 -1.06 12.65 -8.49
N ARG A 136 -1.26 13.97 -8.57
CA ARG A 136 -1.62 14.79 -7.40
C ARG A 136 -2.97 14.35 -6.80
N GLN A 137 -3.99 14.16 -7.64
CA GLN A 137 -5.31 13.74 -7.18
C GLN A 137 -5.26 12.35 -6.51
N TYR A 138 -4.49 11.42 -7.07
CA TYR A 138 -4.24 10.10 -6.47
C TYR A 138 -3.61 10.20 -5.08
N LEU A 139 -2.56 11.02 -4.93
CA LEU A 139 -1.90 11.23 -3.64
C LEU A 139 -2.84 11.90 -2.62
N VAL A 140 -3.63 12.88 -3.04
CA VAL A 140 -4.63 13.54 -2.18
C VAL A 140 -5.68 12.53 -1.70
N ASP A 141 -6.19 11.70 -2.62
CA ASP A 141 -7.17 10.65 -2.30
C ASP A 141 -6.60 9.67 -1.27
N MET A 142 -5.38 9.18 -1.51
CA MET A 142 -4.67 8.29 -0.59
C MET A 142 -4.44 8.92 0.79
N LEU A 143 -3.97 10.16 0.86
CA LEU A 143 -3.69 10.88 2.11
C LEU A 143 -4.97 11.22 2.88
N SER A 144 -6.10 11.43 2.20
CA SER A 144 -7.38 11.72 2.85
C SER A 144 -8.05 10.48 3.45
N ARG A 145 -7.80 9.29 2.88
CA ARG A 145 -8.51 8.04 3.21
C ARG A 145 -7.69 7.08 4.06
N LEU A 146 -6.38 7.10 3.94
CA LEU A 146 -5.49 6.14 4.59
C LEU A 146 -4.54 6.83 5.57
N PRO A 147 -4.43 6.31 6.81
CA PRO A 147 -3.53 6.88 7.80
C PRO A 147 -2.07 6.59 7.43
N ASN A 148 -1.38 7.58 6.87
CA ASN A 148 0.03 7.50 6.51
C ASN A 148 0.93 8.21 7.53
N LEU A 149 2.13 7.65 7.73
CA LEU A 149 3.11 8.20 8.65
C LEU A 149 4.31 8.79 7.92
N CYS A 150 4.94 9.74 8.60
CA CYS A 150 6.26 10.22 8.26
C CYS A 150 7.17 10.29 9.48
N LEU A 151 8.48 10.26 9.22
CA LEU A 151 9.49 10.71 10.14
C LEU A 151 9.69 12.21 9.92
N GLN A 152 9.75 12.96 11.01
CA GLN A 152 9.91 14.41 11.00
C GLN A 152 11.29 14.81 11.52
N ASP A 153 11.75 15.99 11.10
CA ASP A 153 12.89 16.66 11.74
C ASP A 153 12.47 17.42 13.01
N GLU A 154 13.41 18.17 13.57
CA GLU A 154 13.23 19.01 14.76
C GLU A 154 12.20 20.14 14.54
N THR A 155 11.97 20.54 13.28
CA THR A 155 10.98 21.56 12.90
C THR A 155 9.59 20.99 12.66
N ARG A 156 9.41 19.68 12.87
CA ARG A 156 8.18 18.91 12.55
C ARG A 156 7.92 18.77 11.06
N TYR A 157 8.91 19.04 10.21
CA TYR A 157 8.77 18.90 8.76
C TYR A 157 9.01 17.43 8.33
N PRO A 158 8.22 16.87 7.40
CA PRO A 158 8.42 15.49 6.95
C PRO A 158 9.75 15.32 6.19
N VAL A 159 10.60 14.41 6.68
CA VAL A 159 11.91 14.13 6.05
C VAL A 159 12.00 12.75 5.39
N CYS A 160 11.16 11.82 5.83
CA CYS A 160 11.09 10.47 5.28
C CYS A 160 9.69 9.89 5.47
N TRP A 161 9.17 9.19 4.48
CA TRP A 161 7.84 8.55 4.55
C TRP A 161 7.80 7.28 3.71
N VAL A 162 6.82 6.44 4.02
CA VAL A 162 6.42 5.28 3.23
C VAL A 162 4.90 5.29 3.23
N LEU A 163 4.29 5.44 2.06
CA LEU A 163 2.84 5.37 1.94
C LEU A 163 2.38 3.93 1.88
N THR A 164 1.12 3.71 2.18
CA THR A 164 0.46 2.44 1.92
C THR A 164 -0.72 2.70 1.01
N ASP A 165 -0.81 1.97 -0.10
CA ASP A 165 -1.89 2.10 -1.06
C ASP A 165 -3.17 1.36 -0.61
N HIS A 166 -4.20 1.39 -1.47
CA HIS A 166 -5.47 0.72 -1.21
C HIS A 166 -5.35 -0.81 -1.16
N PHE A 167 -4.24 -1.39 -1.59
CA PHE A 167 -3.91 -2.82 -1.47
C PHE A 167 -3.17 -3.16 -0.19
N GLY A 168 -2.90 -2.19 0.69
CA GLY A 168 -2.09 -2.45 1.88
C GLY A 168 -0.60 -2.66 1.52
N THR A 169 -0.19 -2.27 0.32
CA THR A 169 1.19 -2.41 -0.17
C THR A 169 1.95 -1.11 0.07
N GLY A 170 3.21 -1.24 0.48
CA GLY A 170 4.10 -0.09 0.60
C GLY A 170 4.30 0.59 -0.76
N ALA A 171 3.82 1.82 -0.87
CA ALA A 171 3.94 2.67 -2.05
C ALA A 171 4.73 3.93 -1.70
N HIS A 172 5.36 4.54 -2.70
CA HIS A 172 5.93 5.89 -2.59
C HIS A 172 6.82 6.12 -1.34
N GLY A 173 7.83 5.26 -1.16
CA GLY A 173 8.85 5.45 -0.13
C GLY A 173 9.87 6.50 -0.55
N TYR A 174 10.01 7.60 0.19
CA TYR A 174 11.04 8.60 -0.08
C TYR A 174 11.74 9.13 1.18
N THR A 175 13.02 9.47 1.03
CA THR A 175 13.80 10.24 2.00
C THR A 175 14.38 11.46 1.30
N LEU A 176 14.13 12.64 1.87
CA LEU A 176 14.69 13.89 1.40
C LEU A 176 16.21 13.78 1.23
N ARG A 177 16.74 14.37 0.15
CA ARG A 177 18.15 14.22 -0.25
C ARG A 177 19.12 14.57 0.88
N ALA A 178 18.86 15.66 1.59
CA ALA A 178 19.66 16.12 2.74
C ALA A 178 19.67 15.15 3.93
N HIS A 179 18.70 14.22 3.99
CA HIS A 179 18.48 13.29 5.10
C HIS A 179 18.81 11.84 4.74
N ARG A 180 19.34 11.58 3.54
CA ARG A 180 19.73 10.21 3.12
C ARG A 180 20.94 9.70 3.88
N ARG A 181 21.14 8.37 3.88
CA ARG A 181 22.24 7.67 4.57
C ARG A 181 22.24 7.76 6.11
N HIS A 182 21.10 8.15 6.70
CA HIS A 182 20.90 8.17 8.15
C HIS A 182 20.00 7.01 8.64
N GLY A 183 19.65 6.06 7.77
CA GLY A 183 18.80 4.92 8.12
C GLY A 183 17.30 5.23 8.24
N TYR A 184 16.84 6.44 7.92
CA TYR A 184 15.42 6.82 8.03
C TYR A 184 14.47 5.94 7.24
N MET A 185 14.82 5.57 6.01
CA MET A 185 13.97 4.69 5.21
C MET A 185 13.78 3.33 5.89
N ARG A 186 14.84 2.77 6.48
CA ARG A 186 14.78 1.50 7.22
C ARG A 186 13.87 1.62 8.45
N ALA A 187 13.97 2.73 9.17
CA ALA A 187 13.11 2.99 10.33
C ALA A 187 11.64 3.16 9.92
N ALA A 188 11.37 3.96 8.88
CA ALA A 188 10.02 4.20 8.37
C ALA A 188 9.36 2.88 7.92
N LEU A 189 10.07 2.06 7.13
CA LEU A 189 9.60 0.73 6.72
C LEU A 189 9.30 -0.18 7.91
N ALA A 190 10.20 -0.24 8.90
CA ALA A 190 9.98 -1.09 10.08
C ALA A 190 8.77 -0.65 10.91
N ILE A 191 8.56 0.67 11.06
CA ILE A 191 7.40 1.22 11.77
C ILE A 191 6.11 0.90 11.00
N THR A 192 6.10 1.14 9.69
CA THR A 192 4.95 0.85 8.82
C THR A 192 4.62 -0.65 8.83
N ALA A 193 5.62 -1.52 8.72
CA ALA A 193 5.44 -2.97 8.79
C ALA A 193 4.88 -3.42 10.15
N LYS A 194 5.41 -2.91 11.27
CA LYS A 194 4.87 -3.19 12.62
C LYS A 194 3.40 -2.78 12.74
N ARG A 195 3.01 -1.63 12.20
CA ARG A 195 1.62 -1.17 12.21
C ARG A 195 0.71 -2.01 11.30
N ALA A 196 1.19 -2.36 10.12
CA ALA A 196 0.47 -3.23 9.20
C ALA A 196 0.21 -4.58 9.87
N HIS A 197 1.25 -5.17 10.48
CA HIS A 197 1.14 -6.43 11.22
C HIS A 197 0.15 -6.35 12.39
N ALA A 198 0.19 -5.28 13.18
CA ALA A 198 -0.77 -5.06 14.27
C ALA A 198 -2.24 -4.96 13.78
N ARG A 199 -2.45 -4.58 12.52
CA ARG A 199 -3.77 -4.54 11.85
C ARG A 199 -4.11 -5.84 11.11
N GLY A 200 -3.23 -6.84 11.18
CA GLY A 200 -3.38 -8.16 10.54
C GLY A 200 -2.92 -8.23 9.09
N PHE A 201 -2.28 -7.17 8.55
CA PHE A 201 -1.72 -7.19 7.20
C PHE A 201 -0.43 -8.01 7.19
N PRO A 202 -0.24 -8.90 6.20
CA PRO A 202 0.98 -9.65 6.06
C PRO A 202 2.08 -8.74 5.48
N SER A 203 3.29 -8.87 5.99
CA SER A 203 4.46 -8.14 5.50
C SER A 203 5.38 -9.11 4.77
N TYR A 204 5.63 -8.85 3.48
CA TYR A 204 6.59 -9.58 2.65
C TYR A 204 7.68 -8.60 2.20
N GLY A 205 8.92 -9.06 2.12
CA GLY A 205 10.10 -8.27 1.75
C GLY A 205 11.24 -9.16 1.34
#